data_AF-A0A927N1N0-F1
#
_entry.id   AF-A0A927N1N0-F1
#
_cell.length_a   1.000
_cell.length_b   1.000
_cell.length_c   1.000
_cell.angle_alpha   90.00
_cell.angle_beta   90.00
_cell.angle_gamma   90.00
#
_symmetry.space_group_name_H-M   'P 1'
#
loop_
_entity.id
_entity.type
_entity.pdbx_description
1 polymer ?
#
loop_
_entity_poly.entity_id
_entity_poly.type
_entity_poly.pdbx_seq_one_letter_code
_entity_poly.pdbx_strand_id
1 'polypeptide(L)'
;MDAEHMATVRPSGSPRRVAGVMALVAVSLAVASALHLSGRVDGRSEPFDAQHAGIAEAILCVVLLLGVAVMLLAPARARTAGLIAGGFTTLGFLWGLNLTARGGHWPDISYHLVGLPLLVGCCVVLLRARDDALPPGRA
;
A
#
# COMPACT_ATOMS: atom_id res chain seq x y z
N MET A 1 37.45 22.02 -19.47
CA MET A 1 36.64 22.18 -18.24
C MET A 1 35.21 22.07 -18.74
N ASP A 2 34.72 20.84 -18.90
CA ASP A 2 33.63 20.58 -19.84
C ASP A 2 32.40 20.11 -19.06
N ALA A 3 31.35 20.92 -19.13
CA ALA A 3 30.10 20.81 -18.40
C ALA A 3 29.15 19.72 -18.95
N GLU A 4 29.68 18.62 -19.50
CA GLU A 4 28.90 17.59 -20.23
C GLU A 4 28.87 16.21 -19.55
N HIS A 5 29.07 16.13 -18.23
CA HIS A 5 28.90 14.85 -17.51
C HIS A 5 27.91 14.91 -16.34
N MET A 6 26.95 15.84 -16.40
CA MET A 6 25.78 15.78 -15.53
C MET A 6 24.80 14.76 -16.09
N ALA A 7 25.16 13.48 -15.98
CA ALA A 7 24.26 12.36 -16.17
C ALA A 7 23.04 12.60 -15.30
N THR A 8 21.95 13.03 -15.93
CA THR A 8 20.65 13.14 -15.27
C THR A 8 20.22 11.72 -14.93
N VAL A 9 20.50 11.31 -13.69
CA VAL A 9 19.95 10.08 -13.12
C VAL A 9 18.44 10.25 -13.17
N ARG A 10 17.79 9.70 -14.21
CA ARG A 10 16.34 9.62 -14.26
C ARG A 10 15.93 8.77 -13.05
N PRO A 11 15.06 9.27 -12.16
CA PRO A 11 14.58 8.43 -11.06
C PRO A 11 14.02 7.15 -11.67
N SER A 12 14.46 5.99 -11.16
CA SER A 12 13.96 4.70 -11.60
C SER A 12 12.44 4.74 -11.58
N GLY A 13 11.78 4.33 -12.67
CA GLY A 13 10.32 4.49 -12.81
C GLY A 13 9.52 3.64 -11.81
N SER A 14 10.15 2.66 -11.15
CA SER A 14 9.45 1.69 -10.31
C SER A 14 8.89 2.28 -9.01
N PRO A 15 9.59 3.10 -8.20
CA PRO A 15 9.04 3.55 -6.92
C PRO A 15 7.90 4.56 -7.10
N ARG A 16 7.95 5.41 -8.14
CA ARG A 16 6.86 6.35 -8.47
C ARG A 16 5.61 5.62 -8.96
N ARG A 17 5.76 4.59 -9.80
CA ARG A 17 4.64 3.75 -10.24
C ARG A 17 4.02 3.00 -9.06
N VAL A 18 4.86 2.42 -8.19
CA VAL A 18 4.39 1.75 -6.96
C VAL A 18 3.66 2.74 -6.05
N ALA A 19 4.19 3.95 -5.85
CA ALA A 19 3.52 4.98 -5.07
C ALA A 19 2.13 5.33 -5.65
N GLY A 20 2.00 5.37 -6.98
CA GLY A 20 0.70 5.55 -7.65
C GLY A 20 -0.30 4.43 -7.36
N VAL A 21 0.14 3.16 -7.43
CA VAL A 21 -0.72 2.01 -7.08
C VAL A 21 -1.10 2.03 -5.60
N MET A 22 -0.14 2.32 -4.70
CA MET A 22 -0.41 2.45 -3.27
C MET A 22 -1.38 3.61 -2.97
N ALA A 23 -1.28 4.72 -3.70
CA ALA A 23 -2.24 5.83 -3.58
C ALA A 23 -3.65 5.42 -4.01
N LEU A 24 -3.78 4.65 -5.10
CA LEU A 24 -5.06 4.11 -5.53
C LEU A 24 -5.68 3.19 -4.47
N VAL A 25 -4.86 2.32 -3.85
CA VAL A 25 -5.32 1.48 -2.73
C VAL A 25 -5.76 2.33 -1.54
N ALA A 26 -5.04 3.42 -1.23
CA ALA A 26 -5.43 4.33 -0.15
C ALA A 26 -6.79 5.01 -0.40
N VAL A 27 -7.05 5.44 -1.65
CA VAL A 27 -8.37 5.95 -2.04
C VAL A 27 -9.44 4.88 -1.87
N SER A 28 -9.17 3.64 -2.26
CA SER A 28 -10.13 2.54 -2.06
C SER A 28 -10.44 2.28 -0.58
N LEU A 29 -9.42 2.34 0.30
CA LEU A 29 -9.57 2.24 1.75
C LEU A 29 -10.41 3.38 2.31
N ALA A 30 -10.22 4.61 1.82
CA ALA A 30 -11.03 5.74 2.25
C ALA A 30 -12.52 5.56 1.89
N VAL A 31 -12.80 5.03 0.69
CA VAL A 31 -14.17 4.72 0.26
C VAL A 31 -14.77 3.59 1.09
N ALA A 32 -14.03 2.49 1.27
CA ALA A 32 -14.49 1.35 2.07
C ALA A 32 -14.79 1.76 3.52
N SER A 33 -13.87 2.53 4.12
CA SER A 33 -14.02 3.07 5.47
C SER A 33 -15.28 3.92 5.60
N ALA A 34 -15.51 4.83 4.66
CA ALA A 34 -16.71 5.67 4.66
C ALA A 34 -18.01 4.85 4.51
N LEU A 35 -18.00 3.79 3.70
CA LEU A 35 -19.16 2.92 3.52
C LEU A 35 -19.52 2.19 4.83
N HIS A 36 -18.51 1.59 5.47
CA HIS A 36 -18.63 0.89 6.75
C HIS A 36 -19.09 1.84 7.87
N LEU A 37 -18.43 3.00 8.03
CA LEU A 37 -18.79 3.98 9.06
C LEU A 37 -20.19 4.59 8.85
N SER A 38 -20.67 4.64 7.59
CA SER A 38 -22.01 5.12 7.27
C SER A 38 -23.13 4.10 7.44
N GLY A 39 -22.80 2.85 7.82
CA GLY A 39 -23.77 1.76 7.96
C GLY A 39 -24.38 1.30 6.63
N ARG A 40 -23.71 1.59 5.50
CA ARG A 40 -24.15 1.12 4.17
C ARG A 40 -23.70 -0.30 3.86
N VAL A 41 -22.68 -0.78 4.58
CA VAL A 41 -22.12 -2.11 4.46
C VAL A 41 -22.01 -2.69 5.86
N ASP A 42 -22.62 -3.85 6.06
CA ASP A 42 -22.68 -4.56 7.33
C ASP A 42 -22.30 -6.04 7.17
N GLY A 43 -21.99 -6.67 8.31
CA GLY A 43 -21.69 -8.09 8.39
C GLY A 43 -22.94 -8.97 8.35
N ARG A 44 -22.73 -10.27 8.15
CA ARG A 44 -23.72 -11.32 8.38
C ARG A 44 -23.81 -11.70 9.85
N SER A 45 -22.67 -11.75 10.54
CA SER A 45 -22.55 -12.19 11.93
C SER A 45 -21.22 -11.76 12.54
N GLU A 46 -21.11 -11.88 13.85
CA GLU A 46 -19.81 -11.87 14.53
C GLU A 46 -18.86 -12.92 13.93
N PRO A 47 -17.52 -12.67 13.94
CA PRO A 47 -16.82 -11.57 14.63
C PRO A 47 -16.70 -10.28 13.80
N PHE A 48 -17.40 -10.16 12.68
CA PHE A 48 -17.34 -8.95 11.87
C PHE A 48 -18.15 -7.83 12.51
N ASP A 49 -17.57 -6.63 12.56
CA ASP A 49 -18.22 -5.40 13.00
C ASP A 49 -17.86 -4.27 12.04
N ALA A 50 -18.87 -3.63 11.45
CA ALA A 50 -18.68 -2.62 10.42
C ALA A 50 -18.00 -1.35 10.97
N GLN A 51 -18.29 -0.94 12.20
CA GLN A 51 -17.65 0.25 12.77
C GLN A 51 -16.15 0.02 13.00
N HIS A 52 -15.78 -1.12 13.57
CA HIS A 52 -14.38 -1.48 13.79
C HIS A 52 -13.63 -1.67 12.47
N ALA A 53 -14.28 -2.27 11.47
CA ALA A 53 -13.70 -2.42 10.13
C ALA A 53 -13.49 -1.05 9.46
N GLY A 54 -14.47 -0.16 9.51
CA GLY A 54 -14.35 1.20 8.99
C GLY A 54 -13.23 2.02 9.65
N ILE A 55 -13.07 1.91 10.97
CA ILE A 55 -11.95 2.53 11.71
C ILE A 55 -10.61 1.93 11.29
N ALA A 56 -10.52 0.60 11.21
CA ALA A 56 -9.30 -0.08 10.80
C ALA A 56 -8.86 0.36 9.40
N GLU A 57 -9.79 0.41 8.45
CA GLU A 57 -9.53 0.87 7.09
C GLU A 57 -9.08 2.33 7.02
N ALA A 58 -9.64 3.22 7.85
CA ALA A 58 -9.18 4.60 7.97
C ALA A 58 -7.73 4.68 8.46
N ILE A 59 -7.37 3.88 9.48
CA ILE A 59 -5.99 3.81 9.99
C ILE A 59 -5.04 3.32 8.88
N LEU A 60 -5.42 2.25 8.18
CA LEU A 60 -4.64 1.71 7.07
C LEU A 60 -4.47 2.74 5.94
N CYS A 61 -5.52 3.50 5.63
CA CYS A 61 -5.50 4.60 4.65
C CYS A 61 -4.46 5.65 5.04
N VAL A 62 -4.51 6.14 6.28
CA VAL A 62 -3.56 7.15 6.78
C VAL A 62 -2.12 6.64 6.72
N VAL A 63 -1.86 5.41 7.19
CA VAL A 63 -0.52 4.81 7.12
C VAL A 63 -0.03 4.72 5.67
N LEU A 64 -0.89 4.30 4.75
CA LEU A 64 -0.53 4.14 3.35
C LEU A 64 -0.26 5.50 2.68
N LEU A 65 -1.08 6.52 2.96
CA LEU A 65 -0.88 7.89 2.47
C LEU A 65 0.41 8.52 3.01
N LEU A 66 0.74 8.32 4.29
CA LEU A 66 2.02 8.76 4.85
C LEU A 66 3.20 8.07 4.15
N GLY A 67 3.09 6.76 3.90
CA GLY A 67 4.07 6.02 3.11
C GLY A 67 4.25 6.60 1.70
N VAL A 68 3.15 6.82 0.98
CA VAL A 68 3.14 7.43 -0.36
C VAL A 68 3.75 8.84 -0.33
N ALA A 69 3.39 9.67 0.66
CA ALA A 69 3.95 11.00 0.80
C ALA A 69 5.47 10.95 0.95
N VAL A 70 6.00 10.08 1.83
CA VAL A 70 7.45 9.91 1.98
C VAL A 70 8.09 9.38 0.69
N MET A 71 7.44 8.46 -0.03
CA MET A 71 7.94 7.96 -1.32
C MET A 71 8.10 9.06 -2.37
N LEU A 72 7.18 10.02 -2.40
CA LEU A 72 7.20 11.12 -3.37
C LEU A 72 8.14 12.26 -2.94
N LEU A 73 8.18 12.58 -1.65
CA LEU A 73 8.92 13.72 -1.11
C LEU A 73 10.37 13.39 -0.75
N ALA A 74 10.70 12.14 -0.43
CA ALA A 74 12.03 11.71 -0.01
C ALA A 74 12.49 10.46 -0.78
N PRO A 75 12.98 10.60 -2.03
CA PRO A 75 13.35 9.47 -2.89
C PRO A 75 14.34 8.48 -2.26
N ALA A 76 15.31 8.97 -1.48
CA ALA A 76 16.28 8.15 -0.75
C ALA A 76 15.63 7.20 0.28
N ARG A 77 14.44 7.54 0.78
CA ARG A 77 13.67 6.75 1.75
C ARG A 77 12.48 6.03 1.13
N ALA A 78 12.21 6.24 -0.16
CA ALA A 78 10.98 5.77 -0.81
C ALA A 78 10.80 4.26 -0.69
N ARG A 79 11.86 3.49 -0.92
CA ARG A 79 11.79 2.03 -0.78
C ARG A 79 11.40 1.60 0.62
N THR A 80 12.08 2.11 1.64
CA THR A 80 11.83 1.75 3.04
C THR A 80 10.43 2.17 3.48
N ALA A 81 10.01 3.38 3.12
CA ALA A 81 8.67 3.87 3.42
C ALA A 81 7.58 3.02 2.76
N GLY A 82 7.76 2.70 1.47
CA GLY A 82 6.83 1.86 0.72
C GLY A 82 6.72 0.45 1.28
N LEU A 83 7.83 -0.16 1.69
CA LEU A 83 7.84 -1.50 2.31
C LEU A 83 7.19 -1.51 3.69
N ILE A 84 7.46 -0.50 4.53
CA ILE A 84 6.85 -0.41 5.87
C ILE A 84 5.34 -0.19 5.74
N ALA A 85 4.92 0.83 4.98
CA ALA A 85 3.51 1.14 4.81
C ALA A 85 2.77 0.02 4.08
N GLY A 86 3.31 -0.46 2.95
CA GLY A 86 2.72 -1.57 2.19
C GLY A 86 2.67 -2.87 2.98
N GLY A 87 3.72 -3.19 3.75
CA GLY A 87 3.75 -4.36 4.63
C GLY A 87 2.71 -4.26 5.75
N PHE A 88 2.64 -3.12 6.44
CA PHE A 88 1.65 -2.87 7.50
C PHE A 88 0.22 -3.01 6.95
N THR A 89 -0.08 -2.36 5.82
CA THR A 89 -1.39 -2.46 5.18
C THR A 89 -1.69 -3.89 4.71
N THR A 90 -0.70 -4.63 4.20
CA THR A 90 -0.87 -6.04 3.82
C THR A 90 -1.29 -6.89 5.02
N LEU A 91 -0.63 -6.74 6.16
CA LEU A 91 -0.98 -7.45 7.39
C LEU A 91 -2.37 -7.07 7.89
N GLY A 92 -2.73 -5.79 7.81
CA GLY A 92 -4.08 -5.30 8.13
C GLY A 92 -5.15 -5.95 7.24
N PHE A 93 -4.91 -6.05 5.93
CA PHE A 93 -5.81 -6.75 5.00
C PHE A 93 -5.90 -8.26 5.29
N LEU A 94 -4.80 -8.93 5.63
CA LEU A 94 -4.86 -10.35 6.00
C LEU A 94 -5.72 -10.57 7.24
N TRP A 95 -5.59 -9.69 8.23
CA TRP A 95 -6.42 -9.71 9.43
C TRP A 95 -7.89 -9.41 9.11
N GLY A 96 -8.16 -8.37 8.33
CA GLY A 96 -9.51 -8.01 7.88
C GLY A 96 -10.18 -9.12 7.08
N LEU A 97 -9.44 -9.79 6.20
CA LEU A 97 -9.94 -10.95 5.44
C LEU A 97 -10.30 -12.11 6.37
N ASN A 98 -9.50 -12.41 7.39
CA ASN A 98 -9.83 -13.45 8.36
C ASN A 98 -11.14 -13.15 9.12
N LEU A 99 -11.37 -11.91 9.54
CA LEU A 99 -12.63 -11.50 10.17
C LEU A 99 -13.81 -11.57 9.19
N THR A 100 -13.62 -11.02 7.99
CA THR A 100 -14.63 -10.97 6.94
C THR A 100 -15.01 -12.34 6.41
N ALA A 101 -14.07 -13.27 6.28
CA ALA A 101 -14.34 -14.64 5.86
C ALA A 101 -15.25 -15.39 6.85
N ARG A 102 -15.21 -15.00 8.13
CA ARG A 102 -15.98 -15.63 9.21
C ARG A 102 -17.34 -14.98 9.46
N GLY A 103 -17.53 -13.72 9.07
CA GLY A 103 -18.74 -12.98 9.42
C GLY A 103 -19.15 -11.85 8.46
N GLY A 104 -18.33 -11.46 7.49
CA GLY A 104 -18.62 -10.39 6.51
C GLY A 104 -19.28 -10.90 5.23
N HIS A 105 -19.65 -9.99 4.32
CA HIS A 105 -20.33 -10.34 3.05
C HIS A 105 -19.36 -10.54 1.87
N TRP A 106 -19.89 -11.05 0.75
CA TRP A 106 -19.13 -11.28 -0.48
C TRP A 106 -18.40 -10.03 -1.03
N PRO A 107 -18.99 -8.82 -1.00
CA PRO A 107 -18.28 -7.61 -1.43
C PRO A 107 -17.00 -7.36 -0.62
N ASP A 108 -17.06 -7.50 0.71
CA ASP A 108 -15.90 -7.28 1.58
C ASP A 108 -14.81 -8.34 1.36
N ILE A 109 -15.19 -9.61 1.13
CA ILE A 109 -14.22 -10.66 0.78
C ILE A 109 -13.53 -10.32 -0.54
N SER A 110 -14.31 -9.92 -1.55
CA SER A 110 -13.79 -9.57 -2.87
C SER A 110 -12.85 -8.38 -2.82
N TYR A 111 -13.18 -7.37 -2.02
CA TYR A 111 -12.32 -6.21 -1.75
C TYR A 111 -10.95 -6.63 -1.21
N HIS A 112 -10.92 -7.52 -0.21
CA HIS A 112 -9.67 -8.03 0.35
C HIS A 112 -8.87 -8.87 -0.67
N LEU A 113 -9.55 -9.71 -1.45
CA LEU A 113 -8.92 -10.55 -2.48
C LEU A 113 -8.32 -9.73 -3.63
N VAL A 114 -8.80 -8.52 -3.88
CA VAL A 114 -8.24 -7.60 -4.87
C VAL A 114 -7.10 -6.78 -4.27
N GLY A 115 -7.28 -6.24 -3.07
CA GLY A 115 -6.28 -5.39 -2.40
C GLY A 115 -4.99 -6.13 -2.03
N LEU A 116 -5.11 -7.37 -1.55
CA LEU A 116 -3.96 -8.18 -1.11
C LEU A 116 -2.94 -8.42 -2.23
N PRO A 117 -3.31 -8.95 -3.41
CA PRO A 117 -2.36 -9.11 -4.52
C PRO A 117 -1.70 -7.80 -4.96
N LEU A 118 -2.44 -6.69 -4.97
CA LEU A 118 -1.88 -5.37 -5.32
C LEU A 118 -0.80 -4.94 -4.32
N LEU A 119 -1.09 -5.02 -3.02
CA LEU A 119 -0.15 -4.65 -1.96
C LEU A 119 1.07 -5.56 -1.93
N VAL A 120 0.87 -6.88 -2.04
CA VAL A 120 1.96 -7.86 -2.13
C VAL A 120 2.82 -7.60 -3.38
N GLY A 121 2.19 -7.34 -4.52
CA GLY A 121 2.87 -6.99 -5.77
C GLY A 121 3.74 -5.74 -5.62
N CYS A 122 3.22 -4.68 -5.01
CA CYS A 122 3.97 -3.47 -4.67
C CYS A 122 5.19 -3.78 -3.79
N CYS A 123 5.02 -4.56 -2.73
CA CYS A 123 6.10 -4.99 -1.85
C CYS A 123 7.16 -5.80 -2.61
N VAL A 124 6.76 -6.75 -3.45
CA VAL A 124 7.67 -7.57 -4.27
C VAL A 124 8.48 -6.69 -5.25
N VAL A 125 7.83 -5.74 -5.93
CA VAL A 125 8.51 -4.81 -6.83
C VAL A 125 9.54 -3.97 -6.08
N LEU A 126 9.19 -3.43 -4.91
CA LEU A 126 10.11 -2.64 -4.09
C LEU A 126 11.26 -3.49 -3.51
N LEU A 127 11.01 -4.75 -3.19
CA LEU A 127 12.05 -5.68 -2.74
C LEU A 127 13.06 -5.96 -3.85
N ARG A 128 12.58 -6.21 -5.07
CA ARG A 128 13.40 -6.52 -6.26
C ARG A 128 14.15 -5.33 -6.85
N ALA A 129 13.68 -4.09 -6.62
CA ALA A 129 14.37 -2.88 -7.08
C ALA A 129 15.74 -2.61 -6.39
N ARG A 130 16.25 -3.55 -5.59
CA ARG A 130 17.56 -3.48 -4.92
C ARG A 130 18.75 -3.78 -5.83
N ASP A 131 18.53 -4.41 -6.98
CA ASP A 131 19.63 -5.02 -7.74
C ASP A 131 20.25 -4.08 -8.78
N ASP A 132 19.64 -2.93 -9.06
CA ASP A 132 20.04 -2.04 -10.17
C ASP A 132 20.99 -0.88 -9.76
N ALA A 133 21.43 -0.82 -8.50
CA ALA A 133 22.15 0.35 -7.96
C ALA A 133 23.49 0.04 -7.26
N LEU A 134 24.23 -0.97 -7.72
CA LEU A 134 25.66 -1.09 -7.43
C LEU A 134 26.47 -0.92 -8.72
N PRO A 135 27.27 0.16 -8.89
CA PRO A 135 28.30 0.16 -9.91
C PRO A 135 29.29 -0.98 -9.63
N PRO A 136 29.71 -1.76 -10.65
CA PRO A 136 30.77 -2.73 -10.48
C PRO A 136 32.09 -2.00 -10.17
N GLY A 137 32.63 -2.28 -8.99
CA GLY A 137 34.04 -2.10 -8.67
C GLY A 137 34.55 -0.66 -8.61
N ARG A 138 34.86 -0.19 -7.40
CA ARG A 138 36.12 0.54 -7.18
C ARG A 138 36.82 -0.01 -5.94
N ALA A 139 37.95 -0.67 -6.25
CA ALA A 139 39.17 -0.93 -5.49
C ALA A 139 39.05 -1.44 -4.04
#